data_AF-A0A9P4K8B8-F1
#
_entry.id   AF-A0A9P4K8B8-F1
#
_cell.length_a   1.000
_cell.length_b   1.000
_cell.length_c   1.000
_cell.angle_alpha   90.00
_cell.angle_beta   90.00
_cell.angle_gamma   90.00
#
_symmetry.space_group_name_H-M   'P 1'
#
loop_
_entity.id
_entity.type
_entity.pdbx_description
1 polymer ?
#
loop_
_entity_poly.entity_id
_entity_poly.type
_entity_poly.pdbx_seq_one_letter_code
_entity_poly.pdbx_strand_id
1 'polypeptide(L)'
;MKRKRIDAPVPVYPKKVAISSPKVVTNKSSTQNCRLTQILGQYGILQSIASHLFPKDLCSLAVSSKATYKAIFPRNESRISLLKLLKCDGRGIRIRGASHRKSHYFYDYECQEHALCGTEQVNRNVETQPCISCGVNTCDECRIHCVYRSIYQPPDEPDELPNFSGFALLSEPEMGILSPEHLGVKNAESWGLNPECQQTSHHDQGILDIPLESNVYAAPISIDEIIDTNLGAGPLKFSFSSDSPHPSPVTKAFWEITEKRKRMLCQRCFDKRRTIGHCCCSLRERYLNRWLCLKCYQKEEKIIAKLREPDPEECICGIPIVSHSICLWCFREAGQPAKQS
;
A
#
# COMPACT_ATOMS: atom_id res chain seq x y z
N MET A 1 45.77 -4.25 6.25
CA MET A 1 45.44 -5.31 5.27
C MET A 1 44.82 -4.69 4.02
N LYS A 2 45.55 -4.62 2.91
CA LYS A 2 45.11 -4.05 1.63
C LYS A 2 44.47 -5.15 0.77
N ARG A 3 43.19 -5.02 0.42
CA ARG A 3 42.49 -5.97 -0.46
C ARG A 3 42.90 -5.73 -1.92
N LYS A 4 43.45 -6.77 -2.56
CA LYS A 4 43.74 -6.85 -4.00
C LYS A 4 42.43 -6.72 -4.80
N ARG A 5 42.39 -5.81 -5.78
CA ARG A 5 41.38 -5.79 -6.85
C ARG A 5 41.57 -7.03 -7.72
N ILE A 6 40.49 -7.76 -7.96
CA ILE A 6 40.42 -8.84 -8.94
C ILE A 6 39.97 -8.19 -10.25
N ASP A 7 40.78 -8.33 -11.30
CA ASP A 7 40.45 -7.88 -12.64
C ASP A 7 39.28 -8.70 -13.20
N ALA A 8 38.26 -8.01 -13.70
CA ALA A 8 37.11 -8.64 -14.33
C ALA A 8 37.49 -9.19 -15.72
N PRO A 9 36.99 -10.37 -16.11
CA PRO A 9 37.29 -10.95 -17.42
C PRO A 9 36.65 -10.15 -18.55
N VAL A 10 37.43 -9.98 -19.62
CA VAL A 10 37.04 -9.32 -20.88
C VAL A 10 35.90 -10.11 -21.54
N PRO A 11 34.80 -9.47 -21.98
CA PRO A 11 33.73 -10.16 -22.68
C PRO A 11 34.19 -10.58 -24.08
N VAL A 12 34.21 -11.89 -24.32
CA VAL A 12 34.40 -12.48 -25.64
C VAL A 12 33.08 -12.36 -26.39
N TYR A 13 33.01 -11.44 -27.37
CA TYR A 13 31.87 -11.33 -28.26
C TYR A 13 31.91 -12.46 -29.31
N PRO A 14 30.81 -13.22 -29.51
CA PRO A 14 30.75 -14.25 -30.54
C PRO A 14 30.83 -13.61 -31.94
N LYS A 15 31.69 -14.17 -32.80
CA LYS A 15 31.81 -13.82 -34.22
C LYS A 15 30.46 -14.07 -34.91
N LYS A 16 29.97 -13.05 -35.62
CA LYS A 16 28.78 -13.14 -36.51
C LYS A 16 29.05 -14.17 -37.61
N VAL A 17 28.38 -15.32 -37.53
CA VAL A 17 28.25 -16.26 -38.65
C VAL A 17 27.17 -15.70 -39.59
N ALA A 18 27.52 -15.48 -40.84
CA ALA A 18 26.59 -15.03 -41.88
C ALA A 18 25.60 -16.17 -42.19
N ILE A 19 24.38 -16.07 -41.65
CA ILE A 19 23.27 -16.94 -42.00
C ILE A 19 22.73 -16.47 -43.35
N SER A 20 22.77 -17.37 -44.32
CA SER A 20 22.20 -17.18 -45.66
C SER A 20 20.70 -16.91 -45.58
N SER A 21 20.28 -15.81 -46.19
CA SER A 21 18.89 -15.36 -46.23
C SER A 21 18.00 -16.40 -46.92
N PRO A 22 16.98 -16.96 -46.25
CA PRO A 22 16.01 -17.82 -46.92
C PRO A 22 15.20 -16.98 -47.92
N LYS A 23 15.09 -17.47 -49.16
CA LYS A 23 14.27 -16.89 -50.23
C LYS A 23 12.82 -16.75 -49.74
N VAL A 24 12.37 -15.51 -49.64
CA VAL A 24 10.99 -15.14 -49.27
C VAL A 24 10.06 -15.56 -50.41
N VAL A 25 9.40 -16.70 -50.26
CA VAL A 25 8.26 -17.08 -51.09
C VAL A 25 7.07 -16.24 -50.63
N THR A 26 6.74 -15.21 -51.40
CA THR A 26 5.56 -14.34 -51.20
C THR A 26 4.29 -15.08 -51.61
N ASN A 27 3.88 -16.06 -50.80
CA ASN A 27 2.53 -16.58 -50.86
C ASN A 27 1.58 -15.48 -50.40
N LYS A 28 0.77 -14.93 -51.32
CA LYS A 28 -0.43 -14.14 -51.04
C LYS A 28 -1.48 -15.05 -50.36
N SER A 29 -1.19 -15.55 -49.17
CA SER A 29 -2.22 -16.20 -48.35
C SER A 29 -3.15 -15.10 -47.88
N SER A 30 -4.43 -15.17 -48.27
CA SER A 30 -5.50 -14.42 -47.64
C SER A 30 -5.31 -14.51 -46.13
N THR A 31 -5.01 -13.38 -45.47
CA THR A 31 -4.83 -13.29 -44.02
C THR A 31 -6.17 -13.55 -43.34
N GLN A 32 -6.53 -14.82 -43.25
CA GLN A 32 -7.68 -15.26 -42.50
C GLN A 32 -7.34 -15.02 -41.02
N ASN A 33 -8.03 -14.06 -40.42
CA ASN A 33 -7.84 -13.74 -39.01
C ASN A 33 -8.05 -15.00 -38.17
N CYS A 34 -7.12 -15.28 -37.26
CA CYS A 34 -7.23 -16.38 -36.32
C CYS A 34 -8.56 -16.28 -35.55
N ARG A 35 -9.30 -17.38 -35.45
CA ARG A 35 -10.60 -17.43 -34.74
C ARG A 35 -10.51 -16.92 -33.30
N LEU A 36 -9.41 -17.21 -32.60
CA LEU A 36 -9.17 -16.70 -31.24
C LEU A 36 -9.11 -15.17 -31.22
N THR A 37 -8.40 -14.55 -32.17
CA THR A 37 -8.33 -13.08 -32.28
C THR A 37 -9.70 -12.47 -32.58
N GLN A 38 -10.53 -13.15 -33.38
CA GLN A 38 -11.91 -12.71 -33.63
C GLN A 38 -12.75 -12.76 -32.36
N ILE A 39 -12.65 -13.84 -31.57
CA ILE A 39 -13.35 -13.99 -30.29
C ILE A 39 -12.90 -12.92 -29.28
N LEU A 40 -11.58 -12.72 -29.12
CA LEU A 40 -11.03 -11.71 -28.21
C LEU A 40 -11.34 -10.28 -28.66
N GLY A 41 -11.62 -10.05 -29.94
CA GLY A 41 -12.09 -8.77 -30.46
C GLY A 41 -13.55 -8.46 -30.11
N GLN A 42 -14.33 -9.46 -29.66
CA GLN A 42 -15.71 -9.25 -29.21
C GLN A 42 -15.71 -8.83 -27.74
N TYR A 43 -15.95 -7.55 -27.48
CA TYR A 43 -15.80 -6.97 -26.15
C TYR A 43 -16.62 -7.68 -25.07
N GLY A 44 -17.87 -8.08 -25.35
CA GLY A 44 -18.70 -8.81 -24.38
C GLY A 44 -18.10 -10.16 -23.96
N ILE A 45 -17.55 -10.92 -24.90
CA ILE A 45 -16.85 -12.18 -24.59
C ILE A 45 -15.56 -11.88 -23.83
N LEU A 46 -14.80 -10.87 -24.26
CA LEU A 46 -13.56 -10.49 -23.58
C LEU A 46 -13.79 -10.05 -22.13
N GLN A 47 -14.88 -9.31 -21.84
CA GLN A 47 -15.26 -8.94 -20.48
C GLN A 47 -15.57 -10.18 -19.63
N SER A 48 -16.32 -11.13 -20.18
CA SER A 48 -16.61 -12.40 -19.51
C SER A 48 -15.33 -13.21 -19.27
N ILE A 49 -14.39 -13.26 -20.21
CA ILE A 49 -13.10 -13.92 -19.97
C ILE A 49 -12.34 -13.19 -18.87
N ALA A 50 -12.24 -11.85 -18.96
CA ALA A 50 -11.48 -11.01 -18.03
C ALA A 50 -11.98 -11.15 -16.58
N SER A 51 -13.28 -11.32 -16.33
CA SER A 51 -13.81 -11.50 -14.97
C SER A 51 -13.33 -12.77 -14.26
N HIS A 52 -12.73 -13.72 -14.99
CA HIS A 52 -12.13 -14.94 -14.45
C HIS A 52 -10.60 -14.93 -14.48
N LEU A 53 -9.97 -13.86 -14.95
CA LEU A 53 -8.52 -13.74 -15.05
C LEU A 53 -7.93 -12.86 -13.96
N PHE A 54 -6.66 -13.10 -13.64
CA PHE A 54 -5.83 -12.16 -12.92
C PHE A 54 -5.10 -11.20 -13.90
N PRO A 55 -4.59 -10.05 -13.42
CA PRO A 55 -3.76 -9.15 -14.21
C PRO A 55 -2.58 -9.80 -14.92
N LYS A 56 -1.97 -10.83 -14.29
CA LYS A 56 -0.87 -11.59 -14.89
C LYS A 56 -1.36 -12.39 -16.10
N ASP A 57 -2.52 -13.03 -16.00
CA ASP A 57 -3.06 -13.89 -17.07
C ASP A 57 -3.50 -13.08 -18.27
N LEU A 58 -4.17 -11.93 -18.05
CA LEU A 58 -4.51 -11.01 -19.14
C LEU A 58 -3.26 -10.48 -19.85
N CYS A 59 -2.20 -10.18 -19.08
CA CYS A 59 -0.92 -9.79 -19.65
C CYS A 59 -0.31 -10.92 -20.49
N SER A 60 -0.23 -12.14 -19.95
CA SER A 60 0.26 -13.32 -20.66
C SER A 60 -0.52 -13.60 -21.94
N LEU A 61 -1.85 -13.47 -21.90
CA LEU A 61 -2.71 -13.60 -23.07
C LEU A 61 -2.40 -12.51 -24.11
N ALA A 62 -2.28 -11.25 -23.68
CA ALA A 62 -2.02 -10.13 -24.57
C ALA A 62 -0.64 -10.20 -25.24
N VAL A 63 0.40 -10.70 -24.54
CA VAL A 63 1.76 -10.81 -25.10
C VAL A 63 1.95 -12.03 -26.01
N SER A 64 0.97 -12.93 -26.10
CA SER A 64 1.04 -14.13 -26.97
C SER A 64 1.23 -13.79 -28.45
N SER A 65 0.64 -12.70 -28.94
CA SER A 65 0.87 -12.20 -30.30
C SER A 65 0.47 -10.71 -30.43
N LYS A 66 1.02 -10.02 -31.44
CA LYS A 66 0.61 -8.64 -31.77
C LYS A 66 -0.89 -8.54 -32.14
N ALA A 67 -1.44 -9.57 -32.77
CA ALA A 67 -2.85 -9.61 -33.15
C ALA A 67 -3.75 -9.74 -31.92
N THR A 68 -3.37 -10.62 -30.98
CA THR A 68 -4.03 -10.78 -29.68
C THR A 68 -4.00 -9.49 -28.88
N TYR A 69 -2.84 -8.84 -28.78
CA TYR A 69 -2.70 -7.55 -28.11
C TYR A 69 -3.67 -6.50 -28.67
N LYS A 70 -3.71 -6.36 -30.01
CA LYS A 70 -4.61 -5.40 -30.68
C LYS A 70 -6.09 -5.75 -30.52
N ALA A 71 -6.43 -7.05 -30.44
CA ALA A 71 -7.81 -7.48 -30.21
C ALA A 71 -8.27 -7.17 -28.79
N ILE A 72 -7.40 -7.38 -27.79
CA ILE A 72 -7.72 -7.11 -26.37
C ILE A 72 -7.69 -5.61 -26.06
N PHE A 73 -6.72 -4.89 -26.62
CA PHE A 73 -6.48 -3.46 -26.39
C PHE A 73 -6.54 -2.67 -27.70
N PRO A 74 -7.70 -2.58 -28.36
CA PRO A 74 -7.84 -1.77 -29.57
C PRO A 74 -7.65 -0.28 -29.28
N ARG A 75 -7.93 0.14 -28.03
CA ARG A 75 -7.77 1.52 -27.52
C ARG A 75 -7.26 1.49 -26.08
N ASN A 76 -6.72 2.61 -25.60
CA ASN A 76 -6.18 2.71 -24.23
C ASN A 76 -7.28 2.62 -23.16
N GLU A 77 -8.48 3.11 -23.44
CA GLU A 77 -9.62 3.12 -22.52
C GLU A 77 -10.14 1.70 -22.24
N SER A 78 -10.04 0.81 -23.23
CA SER A 78 -10.39 -0.61 -23.10
C SER A 78 -9.53 -1.29 -22.03
N ARG A 79 -8.26 -0.91 -21.92
CA ARG A 79 -7.35 -1.46 -20.90
C ARG A 79 -7.86 -1.18 -19.49
N ILE A 80 -8.20 0.07 -19.19
CA ILE A 80 -8.69 0.46 -17.86
C ILE A 80 -10.00 -0.27 -17.56
N SER A 81 -10.91 -0.32 -18.53
CA SER A 81 -12.20 -1.00 -18.39
C SER A 81 -12.06 -2.49 -18.10
N LEU A 82 -11.12 -3.18 -18.77
CA LEU A 82 -10.84 -4.59 -18.53
C LEU A 82 -10.15 -4.83 -17.18
N LEU A 83 -9.18 -3.97 -16.80
CA LEU A 83 -8.48 -4.09 -15.51
C LEU A 83 -9.43 -4.00 -14.30
N LYS A 84 -10.54 -3.26 -14.43
CA LYS A 84 -11.60 -3.15 -13.42
C LYS A 84 -12.39 -4.45 -13.24
N LEU A 85 -12.43 -5.31 -14.26
CA LEU A 85 -13.16 -6.58 -14.23
C LEU A 85 -12.31 -7.74 -13.70
N LEU A 86 -10.99 -7.61 -13.75
CA LEU A 86 -10.09 -8.66 -13.30
C LEU A 86 -10.26 -8.96 -11.81
N LYS A 87 -9.92 -10.19 -11.41
CA LYS A 87 -9.88 -10.56 -9.99
C LYS A 87 -8.65 -9.96 -9.30
N CYS A 88 -8.77 -9.73 -7.99
CA CYS A 88 -7.62 -9.33 -7.18
C CYS A 88 -6.61 -10.50 -7.11
N ASP A 89 -5.32 -10.22 -7.36
CA ASP A 89 -4.26 -11.25 -7.46
C ASP A 89 -3.58 -11.61 -6.13
N GLY A 90 -4.14 -11.18 -5.00
CA GLY A 90 -3.59 -11.45 -3.65
C GLY A 90 -2.26 -10.76 -3.36
N ARG A 91 -1.81 -9.81 -4.19
CA ARG A 91 -0.49 -9.19 -4.03
C ARG A 91 -0.37 -8.35 -2.76
N GLY A 92 -1.46 -7.77 -2.27
CA GLY A 92 -1.46 -7.02 -1.02
C GLY A 92 -1.09 -7.91 0.17
N ILE A 93 -1.75 -9.07 0.31
CA ILE A 93 -1.41 -10.08 1.32
C ILE A 93 0.05 -10.50 1.25
N ARG A 94 0.58 -10.78 0.05
CA ARG A 94 2.00 -11.12 -0.12
C ARG A 94 2.96 -10.00 0.29
N ILE A 95 2.61 -8.75 0.02
CA ILE A 95 3.42 -7.59 0.45
C ILE A 95 3.41 -7.47 1.98
N ARG A 96 2.24 -7.65 2.60
CA ARG A 96 2.06 -7.65 4.07
C ARG A 96 2.89 -8.75 4.71
N GLY A 97 2.75 -10.00 4.28
CA GLY A 97 3.53 -11.13 4.82
C GLY A 97 5.04 -11.00 4.64
N ALA A 98 5.52 -10.16 3.71
CA ALA A 98 6.95 -9.86 3.54
C ALA A 98 7.43 -8.66 4.39
N SER A 99 6.53 -7.85 4.94
CA SER A 99 6.83 -6.63 5.68
C SER A 99 6.51 -6.76 7.17
N HIS A 100 5.47 -7.51 7.51
CA HIS A 100 4.91 -7.67 8.85
C HIS A 100 5.58 -8.84 9.56
N ARG A 101 5.94 -8.66 10.83
CA ARG A 101 6.50 -9.72 11.68
C ARG A 101 5.56 -9.95 12.85
N LYS A 102 4.99 -11.17 12.92
CA LYS A 102 4.23 -11.63 14.07
C LYS A 102 5.13 -11.70 15.30
N SER A 103 4.62 -11.22 16.42
CA SER A 103 5.27 -11.31 17.72
C SER A 103 5.36 -12.76 18.21
N HIS A 104 6.18 -13.01 19.24
CA HIS A 104 6.20 -14.31 19.91
C HIS A 104 4.83 -14.70 20.50
N TYR A 105 4.07 -13.72 21.00
CA TYR A 105 2.71 -13.93 21.54
C TYR A 105 1.73 -14.54 20.53
N PHE A 106 1.89 -14.27 19.23
CA PHE A 106 1.09 -14.92 18.20
C PHE A 106 1.20 -16.46 18.29
N TYR A 107 2.40 -16.96 18.56
CA TYR A 107 2.68 -18.40 18.64
C TYR A 107 2.38 -18.96 20.02
N ASP A 108 2.67 -18.19 21.08
CA ASP A 108 2.51 -18.64 22.47
C ASP A 108 1.02 -18.76 22.89
N TYR A 109 0.13 -17.96 22.29
CA TYR A 109 -1.31 -17.94 22.60
C TYR A 109 -2.22 -18.47 21.48
N GLU A 110 -1.66 -19.28 20.56
CA GLU A 110 -2.43 -19.93 19.48
C GLU A 110 -3.31 -18.96 18.65
N CYS A 111 -2.79 -17.74 18.43
CA CYS A 111 -3.54 -16.70 17.71
C CYS A 111 -3.84 -17.12 16.27
N GLN A 112 -4.97 -16.64 15.76
CA GLN A 112 -5.43 -16.89 14.39
C GLN A 112 -5.21 -15.67 13.51
N GLU A 113 -4.68 -15.88 12.30
CA GLU A 113 -4.58 -14.83 11.28
C GLU A 113 -5.70 -14.98 10.24
N HIS A 114 -6.44 -13.90 10.00
CA HIS A 114 -7.56 -13.88 9.06
C HIS A 114 -7.27 -13.07 7.78
N ALA A 115 -6.01 -12.66 7.57
CA ALA A 115 -5.59 -11.88 6.42
C ALA A 115 -5.52 -12.74 5.13
N LEU A 116 -6.65 -12.82 4.42
CA LEU A 116 -6.77 -13.58 3.18
C LEU A 116 -7.30 -12.70 2.04
N CYS A 117 -6.87 -12.99 0.82
CA CYS A 117 -7.37 -12.27 -0.34
C CYS A 117 -8.85 -12.58 -0.54
N GLY A 118 -9.68 -11.58 -0.81
CA GLY A 118 -11.11 -11.77 -1.09
C GLY A 118 -11.41 -12.72 -2.25
N THR A 119 -10.48 -12.89 -3.20
CA THR A 119 -10.63 -13.86 -4.29
C THR A 119 -10.51 -15.32 -3.82
N GLU A 120 -9.80 -15.57 -2.72
CA GLU A 120 -9.55 -16.92 -2.18
C GLU A 120 -10.70 -17.40 -1.28
N GLN A 121 -11.54 -16.48 -0.81
CA GLN A 121 -12.64 -16.77 0.11
C GLN A 121 -13.97 -16.88 -0.65
N VAL A 122 -14.47 -18.11 -0.83
CA VAL A 122 -15.75 -18.36 -1.52
C VAL A 122 -16.95 -17.84 -0.72
N ASN A 123 -16.83 -17.82 0.62
CA ASN A 123 -17.93 -17.51 1.54
C ASN A 123 -17.90 -16.09 2.09
N ARG A 124 -16.90 -15.27 1.73
CA ARG A 124 -16.76 -13.90 2.23
C ARG A 124 -16.98 -12.90 1.12
N ASN A 125 -17.95 -12.01 1.30
CA ASN A 125 -18.15 -10.89 0.38
C ASN A 125 -17.17 -9.76 0.74
N VAL A 126 -15.94 -9.85 0.22
CA VAL A 126 -14.93 -8.80 0.42
C VAL A 126 -15.10 -7.73 -0.65
N GLU A 127 -15.30 -6.49 -0.20
CA GLU A 127 -15.41 -5.35 -1.09
C GLU A 127 -14.18 -5.27 -2.01
N THR A 128 -14.42 -5.05 -3.30
CA THR A 128 -13.37 -4.98 -4.30
C THR A 128 -13.62 -3.80 -5.22
N GLN A 129 -12.63 -2.92 -5.32
CA GLN A 129 -12.69 -1.76 -6.22
C GLN A 129 -11.38 -1.60 -7.02
N PRO A 130 -11.40 -0.90 -8.15
CA PRO A 130 -10.19 -0.59 -8.89
C PRO A 130 -9.29 0.39 -8.14
N CYS A 131 -8.00 0.06 -8.09
CA CYS A 131 -6.99 0.96 -7.56
C CYS A 131 -6.98 2.30 -8.29
N ILE A 132 -7.12 3.41 -7.57
CA ILE A 132 -7.18 4.77 -8.15
C ILE A 132 -5.94 5.11 -9.00
N SER A 133 -4.79 4.50 -8.69
CA SER A 133 -3.52 4.78 -9.38
C SER A 133 -3.28 3.90 -10.61
N CYS A 134 -3.59 2.60 -10.56
CA CYS A 134 -3.27 1.67 -11.66
C CYS A 134 -4.47 1.01 -12.32
N GLY A 135 -5.69 1.23 -11.80
CA GLY A 135 -6.94 0.67 -12.31
C GLY A 135 -7.14 -0.83 -12.06
N VAL A 136 -6.16 -1.52 -11.46
CA VAL A 136 -6.26 -2.95 -11.14
C VAL A 136 -7.24 -3.15 -9.99
N ASN A 137 -8.19 -4.06 -10.18
CA ASN A 137 -9.13 -4.43 -9.13
C ASN A 137 -8.40 -5.00 -7.91
N THR A 138 -8.71 -4.46 -6.74
CA THR A 138 -8.02 -4.77 -5.47
C THR A 138 -9.09 -4.98 -4.41
N CYS A 139 -9.06 -6.10 -3.70
CA CYS A 139 -9.98 -6.33 -2.57
C CYS A 139 -9.54 -5.53 -1.35
N ASP A 140 -10.46 -5.32 -0.40
CA ASP A 140 -10.21 -4.58 0.85
C ASP A 140 -8.96 -5.11 1.58
N GLU A 141 -8.84 -6.44 1.69
CA GLU A 141 -7.70 -7.11 2.32
C GLU A 141 -6.34 -6.88 1.61
N CYS A 142 -6.35 -6.41 0.34
CA CYS A 142 -5.16 -6.18 -0.48
C CYS A 142 -4.82 -4.70 -0.75
N ARG A 143 -5.67 -3.76 -0.35
CA ARG A 143 -5.38 -2.32 -0.43
C ARG A 143 -4.57 -1.86 0.79
N ILE A 144 -4.09 -0.62 0.73
CA ILE A 144 -3.47 0.03 1.89
C ILE A 144 -4.55 0.34 2.94
N HIS A 145 -4.23 0.03 4.19
CA HIS A 145 -4.92 0.50 5.39
C HIS A 145 -3.90 1.20 6.29
N CYS A 146 -4.38 2.08 7.16
CA CYS A 146 -3.58 2.70 8.21
C CYS A 146 -3.32 1.69 9.33
N VAL A 147 -4.32 0.90 9.71
CA VAL A 147 -4.20 -0.20 10.67
C VAL A 147 -4.86 -1.46 10.11
N TYR A 148 -4.06 -2.52 9.98
CA TYR A 148 -4.53 -3.85 9.63
C TYR A 148 -4.85 -4.63 10.91
N ARG A 149 -6.13 -4.74 11.28
CA ARG A 149 -6.58 -5.76 12.24
C ARG A 149 -6.64 -7.11 11.55
N SER A 150 -5.67 -7.98 11.81
CA SER A 150 -5.57 -9.27 11.10
C SER A 150 -5.37 -10.47 12.00
N ILE A 151 -5.11 -10.26 13.29
CA ILE A 151 -4.82 -11.31 14.25
C ILE A 151 -5.88 -11.26 15.36
N TYR A 152 -6.35 -12.44 15.74
CA TYR A 152 -7.38 -12.66 16.74
C TYR A 152 -6.91 -13.73 17.71
N GLN A 153 -7.03 -13.44 19.01
CA GLN A 153 -6.89 -14.42 20.07
C GLN A 153 -8.27 -14.65 20.68
N PRO A 154 -8.78 -15.90 20.72
CA PRO A 154 -9.99 -16.20 21.46
C PRO A 154 -9.80 -15.90 22.96
N PRO A 155 -10.87 -15.58 23.70
CA PRO A 155 -10.77 -15.41 25.15
C PRO A 155 -10.44 -16.75 25.82
N ASP A 156 -9.65 -16.71 26.90
CA ASP A 156 -9.28 -17.93 27.65
C ASP A 156 -10.45 -18.37 28.55
N GLU A 157 -11.17 -17.40 29.11
CA GLU A 157 -12.37 -17.62 29.94
C GLU A 157 -13.65 -16.99 29.34
N PRO A 158 -14.86 -17.51 29.60
CA PRO A 158 -16.10 -17.00 29.00
C PRO A 158 -16.47 -15.56 29.36
N ASP A 159 -15.94 -15.02 30.45
CA ASP A 159 -16.13 -13.64 30.90
C ASP A 159 -15.02 -12.68 30.44
N GLU A 160 -13.99 -13.20 29.78
CA GLU A 160 -12.93 -12.40 29.16
C GLU A 160 -13.32 -11.90 27.76
N LEU A 161 -12.67 -10.82 27.35
CA LEU A 161 -12.76 -10.29 25.98
C LEU A 161 -11.68 -10.92 25.10
N PRO A 162 -11.96 -11.16 23.81
CA PRO A 162 -10.92 -11.58 22.88
C PRO A 162 -9.88 -10.47 22.66
N ASN A 163 -8.62 -10.86 22.50
CA ASN A 163 -7.57 -9.91 22.12
C ASN A 163 -7.49 -9.76 20.59
N PHE A 164 -7.23 -8.54 20.14
CA PHE A 164 -6.99 -8.25 18.72
C PHE A 164 -5.62 -7.62 18.55
N SER A 165 -4.96 -7.97 17.45
CA SER A 165 -3.68 -7.38 17.10
C SER A 165 -3.52 -7.29 15.58
N GLY A 166 -2.46 -6.62 15.16
CA GLY A 166 -2.33 -6.21 13.78
C GLY A 166 -1.09 -5.40 13.49
N PHE A 167 -1.13 -4.64 12.40
CA PHE A 167 0.01 -3.87 11.92
C PHE A 167 -0.38 -2.46 11.49
N ALA A 168 0.42 -1.47 11.84
CA ALA A 168 0.27 -0.11 11.35
C ALA A 168 0.96 0.04 9.97
N LEU A 169 0.20 0.33 8.92
CA LEU A 169 0.69 0.47 7.54
C LEU A 169 1.54 -0.76 7.13
N LEU A 170 2.75 -0.55 6.58
CA LEU A 170 3.74 -1.60 6.32
C LEU A 170 4.88 -1.63 7.36
N SER A 171 4.62 -1.15 8.58
CA SER A 171 5.56 -1.26 9.69
C SER A 171 5.68 -2.71 10.16
N GLU A 172 6.89 -3.15 10.49
CA GLU A 172 7.18 -4.54 10.88
C GLU A 172 6.50 -4.99 12.19
N PRO A 173 6.54 -4.23 13.30
CA PRO A 173 6.08 -4.71 14.59
C PRO A 173 4.56 -4.91 14.65
N GLU A 174 4.16 -6.00 15.30
CA GLU A 174 2.77 -6.27 15.65
C GLU A 174 2.31 -5.34 16.77
N MET A 175 1.14 -4.75 16.60
CA MET A 175 0.50 -3.76 17.48
C MET A 175 -0.70 -4.40 18.18
N GLY A 176 -0.88 -4.12 19.47
CA GLY A 176 -2.14 -4.39 20.15
C GLY A 176 -3.26 -3.49 19.61
N ILE A 177 -4.48 -4.02 19.50
CA ILE A 177 -5.67 -3.27 19.08
C ILE A 177 -6.78 -3.56 20.07
N LEU A 178 -7.19 -2.54 20.81
CA LEU A 178 -8.28 -2.65 21.78
C LEU A 178 -9.61 -2.33 21.09
N SER A 179 -10.61 -3.16 21.38
CA SER A 179 -12.00 -2.85 21.03
C SER A 179 -12.59 -1.84 22.02
N PRO A 180 -13.71 -1.17 21.68
CA PRO A 180 -14.41 -0.28 22.60
C PRO A 180 -14.81 -0.97 23.93
N GLU A 181 -15.13 -2.26 23.90
CA GLU A 181 -15.49 -3.04 25.09
C GLU A 181 -14.33 -3.13 26.10
N HIS A 182 -13.08 -3.19 25.63
CA HIS A 182 -11.90 -3.15 26.50
C HIS A 182 -11.80 -1.84 27.30
N LEU A 183 -12.46 -0.77 26.84
CA LEU A 183 -12.56 0.51 27.55
C LEU A 183 -13.87 0.66 28.34
N GLY A 184 -14.62 -0.42 28.52
CA GLY A 184 -15.88 -0.42 29.27
C GLY A 184 -17.07 0.19 28.52
N VAL A 185 -16.96 0.42 27.20
CA VAL A 185 -18.08 0.89 26.38
C VAL A 185 -19.04 -0.27 26.15
N LYS A 186 -20.16 -0.27 26.87
CA LYS A 186 -21.24 -1.26 26.71
C LYS A 186 -22.01 -1.01 25.41
N ASN A 187 -22.42 -2.08 24.72
CA ASN A 187 -23.22 -2.05 23.49
C ASN A 187 -22.55 -1.41 22.26
N ALA A 188 -21.22 -1.49 22.14
CA ALA A 188 -20.63 -1.34 20.81
C ALA A 188 -21.19 -2.47 19.93
N GLU A 189 -21.72 -2.15 18.75
CA GLU A 189 -22.15 -3.16 17.77
C GLU A 189 -21.04 -4.21 17.67
N SER A 190 -21.39 -5.48 17.86
CA SER A 190 -20.46 -6.57 18.19
C SER A 190 -19.15 -6.48 17.41
N TRP A 191 -18.11 -5.98 18.07
CA TRP A 191 -16.76 -5.91 17.53
C TRP A 191 -16.14 -7.31 17.34
N GLY A 192 -16.75 -8.29 18.00
CA GLY A 192 -16.43 -9.70 17.93
C GLY A 192 -16.77 -10.32 16.58
N LEU A 193 -15.99 -11.35 16.23
CA LEU A 193 -16.30 -12.24 15.13
C LEU A 193 -17.60 -12.97 15.47
N ASN A 194 -18.71 -12.64 14.82
CA ASN A 194 -19.85 -13.55 14.85
C ASN A 194 -19.41 -14.84 14.12
N PRO A 195 -19.39 -16.01 14.77
CA PRO A 195 -18.93 -17.25 14.13
C PRO A 195 -19.73 -17.61 12.87
N GLU A 196 -20.99 -17.17 12.80
CA GLU A 196 -21.88 -17.37 11.66
C GLU A 196 -21.76 -16.27 10.60
N CYS A 197 -21.25 -15.11 11.00
CA CYS A 197 -21.02 -13.97 10.12
C CYS A 197 -19.52 -13.69 10.08
N GLN A 198 -18.84 -14.32 9.12
CA GLN A 198 -17.45 -14.05 8.68
C GLN A 198 -17.30 -12.61 8.14
N GLN A 199 -17.80 -11.63 8.90
CA GLN A 199 -17.97 -10.26 8.49
C GLN A 199 -16.63 -9.51 8.41
N THR A 200 -16.75 -8.35 7.82
CA THR A 200 -15.73 -7.47 7.27
C THR A 200 -14.52 -7.28 8.17
N SER A 201 -13.34 -7.18 7.55
CA SER A 201 -12.13 -6.69 8.20
C SER A 201 -12.43 -5.34 8.86
N HIS A 202 -12.33 -5.25 10.19
CA HIS A 202 -12.43 -3.95 10.88
C HIS A 202 -11.07 -3.24 10.85
N HIS A 203 -10.47 -3.18 9.66
CA HIS A 203 -9.29 -2.36 9.45
C HIS A 203 -9.62 -0.90 9.78
N ASP A 204 -8.62 -0.16 10.25
CA ASP A 204 -8.75 1.27 10.57
C ASP A 204 -9.81 1.63 11.63
N GLN A 205 -10.18 0.69 12.49
CA GLN A 205 -11.10 0.90 13.61
C GLN A 205 -10.42 0.51 14.92
N GLY A 206 -10.85 1.11 16.03
CA GLY A 206 -10.46 0.75 17.40
C GLY A 206 -9.52 1.72 18.08
N ILE A 207 -8.86 1.23 19.12
CA ILE A 207 -7.81 1.95 19.82
C ILE A 207 -6.51 1.19 19.60
N LEU A 208 -5.52 1.87 19.03
CA LEU A 208 -4.20 1.31 18.81
C LEU A 208 -3.40 1.40 20.10
N ASP A 209 -2.88 0.25 20.53
CA ASP A 209 -1.99 0.14 21.69
C ASP A 209 -0.52 0.08 21.25
N ILE A 210 0.40 -0.06 22.19
CA ILE A 210 1.82 -0.23 21.93
C ILE A 210 2.11 -1.49 21.09
N PRO A 211 3.26 -1.54 20.39
CA PRO A 211 3.75 -2.79 19.82
C PRO A 211 3.85 -3.85 20.92
N LEU A 212 3.39 -5.08 20.66
CA LEU A 212 3.29 -6.11 21.70
C LEU A 212 4.67 -6.42 22.33
N GLU A 213 5.74 -6.31 21.56
CA GLU A 213 7.12 -6.56 22.01
C GLU A 213 7.85 -5.28 22.49
N SER A 214 7.13 -4.17 22.67
CA SER A 214 7.70 -2.91 23.15
C SER A 214 7.81 -2.90 24.67
N ASN A 215 9.00 -2.61 25.20
CA ASN A 215 9.20 -2.34 26.63
C ASN A 215 8.96 -0.86 27.01
N VAL A 216 8.59 -0.03 26.03
CA VAL A 216 8.32 1.39 26.23
C VAL A 216 6.83 1.58 26.38
N TYR A 217 6.42 2.06 27.55
CA TYR A 217 5.03 2.43 27.81
C TYR A 217 4.62 3.67 27.02
N ALA A 218 3.40 3.61 26.48
CA ALA A 218 2.68 4.75 25.96
C ALA A 218 1.19 4.50 26.09
N ALA A 219 0.42 5.58 26.21
CA ALA A 219 -1.03 5.48 26.27
C ALA A 219 -1.60 4.99 24.91
N PRO A 220 -2.64 4.14 24.92
CA PRO A 220 -3.38 3.77 23.73
C PRO A 220 -4.03 5.01 23.07
N ILE A 221 -4.18 4.99 21.75
CA ILE A 221 -4.70 6.14 20.98
C ILE A 221 -5.78 5.67 20.02
N SER A 222 -6.88 6.44 19.94
CA SER A 222 -7.95 6.16 18.99
C SER A 222 -7.43 6.17 17.55
N ILE A 223 -7.76 5.12 16.78
CA ILE A 223 -7.34 5.03 15.38
C ILE A 223 -7.99 6.13 14.55
N ASP A 224 -9.25 6.50 14.84
CA ASP A 224 -9.94 7.62 14.19
C ASP A 224 -9.20 8.94 14.44
N GLU A 225 -8.73 9.18 15.68
CA GLU A 225 -7.94 10.36 16.01
C GLU A 225 -6.64 10.41 15.19
N ILE A 226 -5.95 9.28 15.05
CA ILE A 226 -4.73 9.18 14.24
C ILE A 226 -5.01 9.48 12.77
N ILE A 227 -6.04 8.85 12.19
CA ILE A 227 -6.25 8.90 10.74
C ILE A 227 -6.89 10.20 10.28
N ASP A 228 -7.65 10.88 11.16
CA ASP A 228 -8.29 12.16 10.87
C ASP A 228 -7.49 13.39 11.32
N THR A 229 -6.37 13.20 12.02
CA THR A 229 -5.49 14.32 12.38
C THR A 229 -5.12 15.14 11.15
N ASN A 230 -5.31 16.46 11.23
CA ASN A 230 -4.85 17.38 10.20
C ASN A 230 -3.31 17.44 10.20
N LEU A 231 -2.71 16.73 9.25
CA LEU A 231 -1.26 16.61 9.15
C LEU A 231 -0.60 17.92 8.68
N GLY A 232 -1.37 18.89 8.20
CA GLY A 232 -0.86 20.22 7.88
C GLY A 232 -0.65 21.12 9.08
N ALA A 233 -1.25 20.83 10.24
CA ALA A 233 -1.11 21.64 11.44
C ALA A 233 0.27 21.52 12.10
N GLY A 234 0.99 20.42 11.88
CA GLY A 234 2.30 20.19 12.49
C GLY A 234 2.69 18.72 12.49
N PRO A 235 3.67 18.33 13.31
CA PRO A 235 3.99 16.93 13.56
C PRO A 235 2.82 16.22 14.22
N LEU A 236 2.72 14.90 13.99
CA LEU A 236 1.72 14.06 14.64
C LEU A 236 1.99 14.06 16.17
N LYS A 237 1.16 14.79 16.92
CA LYS A 237 1.24 14.95 18.38
C LYS A 237 -0.15 14.80 18.96
N PHE A 238 -0.25 14.01 20.02
CA PHE A 238 -1.50 13.77 20.75
C PHE A 238 -1.34 14.28 22.19
N SER A 239 -2.46 14.65 22.80
CA SER A 239 -2.55 15.39 24.07
C SER A 239 -1.93 14.66 25.28
N PHE A 240 -1.67 13.36 25.14
CA PHE A 240 -1.26 12.46 26.22
C PHE A 240 0.22 12.07 26.07
N SER A 241 1.16 12.90 26.53
CA SER A 241 2.51 12.44 26.93
C SER A 241 3.44 13.61 27.28
N SER A 242 3.72 13.83 28.57
CA SER A 242 4.96 14.48 28.98
C SER A 242 6.15 13.50 29.05
N ASP A 243 5.89 12.19 29.16
CA ASP A 243 6.91 11.22 29.59
C ASP A 243 7.27 10.13 28.56
N SER A 244 6.44 9.88 27.54
CA SER A 244 6.79 8.93 26.48
C SER A 244 7.80 9.54 25.50
N PRO A 245 8.76 8.74 24.97
CA PRO A 245 9.68 9.21 23.96
C PRO A 245 8.92 9.67 22.70
N HIS A 246 9.46 10.69 22.01
CA HIS A 246 8.85 11.19 20.77
C HIS A 246 9.63 10.67 19.54
N PRO A 247 8.94 10.08 18.54
CA PRO A 247 7.52 9.72 18.54
C PRO A 247 7.20 8.57 19.50
N SER A 248 5.97 8.54 20.02
CA SER A 248 5.48 7.44 20.86
C SER A 248 5.56 6.12 20.07
N PRO A 249 5.86 4.98 20.72
CA PRO A 249 5.85 3.67 20.07
C PRO A 249 4.52 3.35 19.36
N VAL A 250 3.38 3.85 19.87
CA VAL A 250 2.05 3.70 19.24
C VAL A 250 1.99 4.42 17.89
N THR A 251 2.61 5.60 17.80
CA THR A 251 2.43 6.51 16.64
C THR A 251 3.62 6.52 15.70
N LYS A 252 4.72 5.84 16.05
CA LYS A 252 5.98 5.85 15.32
C LYS A 252 5.81 5.55 13.83
N ALA A 253 5.06 4.50 13.48
CA ALA A 253 4.81 4.13 12.08
C ALA A 253 4.15 5.27 11.28
N PHE A 254 3.14 5.92 11.86
CA PHE A 254 2.45 7.05 11.24
C PHE A 254 3.32 8.29 11.19
N TRP A 255 4.04 8.59 12.26
CA TRP A 255 4.97 9.72 12.33
C TRP A 255 6.03 9.62 11.23
N GLU A 256 6.65 8.45 11.03
CA GLU A 256 7.68 8.28 10.00
C GLU A 256 7.17 8.60 8.60
N ILE A 257 5.96 8.15 8.26
CA ILE A 257 5.35 8.41 6.95
C ILE A 257 4.91 9.87 6.82
N THR A 258 4.28 10.43 7.85
CA THR A 258 3.74 11.79 7.84
C THR A 258 4.82 12.85 7.86
N GLU A 259 5.98 12.58 8.47
CA GLU A 259 7.16 13.47 8.40
C GLU A 259 7.93 13.29 7.09
N LYS A 260 8.06 12.07 6.55
CA LYS A 260 8.72 11.82 5.25
C LYS A 260 8.08 12.61 4.10
N ARG A 261 6.78 12.91 4.17
CA ARG A 261 6.09 13.73 3.15
C ARG A 261 6.27 15.25 3.32
N LYS A 262 6.93 15.72 4.37
CA LYS A 262 7.20 17.16 4.55
C LYS A 262 8.55 17.48 3.94
N ARG A 263 8.59 18.51 3.08
CA ARG A 263 9.85 19.00 2.52
C ARG A 263 10.06 20.45 2.92
N MET A 264 11.19 20.69 3.59
CA MET A 264 11.67 22.03 3.89
C MET A 264 12.24 22.71 2.65
N LEU A 265 11.95 23.99 2.46
CA LEU A 265 12.38 24.79 1.31
C LEU A 265 12.86 26.17 1.77
N CYS A 266 13.77 26.78 1.00
CA CYS A 266 14.04 28.22 1.12
C CYS A 266 12.83 29.03 0.60
N GLN A 267 12.74 30.30 1.01
CA GLN A 267 11.63 31.20 0.63
C GLN A 267 11.35 31.19 -0.88
N ARG A 268 12.40 31.36 -1.70
CA ARG A 268 12.28 31.40 -3.16
C ARG A 268 11.68 30.12 -3.75
N CYS A 269 12.13 28.95 -3.28
CA CYS A 269 11.61 27.67 -3.75
C CYS A 269 10.21 27.38 -3.21
N PHE A 270 9.92 27.83 -1.99
CA PHE A 270 8.60 27.77 -1.38
C PHE A 270 7.59 28.57 -2.21
N ASP A 271 7.86 29.84 -2.50
CA ASP A 271 6.97 30.68 -3.31
C ASP A 271 6.74 30.13 -4.72
N LYS A 272 7.76 29.53 -5.33
CA LYS A 272 7.65 28.92 -6.66
C LYS A 272 6.78 27.65 -6.68
N ARG A 273 6.78 26.88 -5.59
CA ARG A 273 6.16 25.54 -5.56
C ARG A 273 4.84 25.49 -4.80
N ARG A 274 4.60 26.42 -3.88
CA ARG A 274 3.40 26.40 -3.05
C ARG A 274 2.17 26.62 -3.90
N THR A 275 1.15 25.84 -3.62
CA THR A 275 -0.22 26.19 -3.95
C THR A 275 -0.80 27.08 -2.84
N ILE A 276 -1.81 27.89 -3.17
CA ILE A 276 -2.43 28.80 -2.21
C ILE A 276 -3.09 27.99 -1.08
N GLY A 277 -2.87 28.42 0.16
CA GLY A 277 -3.49 27.88 1.37
C GLY A 277 -2.62 26.89 2.15
N HIS A 278 -3.15 26.44 3.29
CA HIS A 278 -2.52 25.45 4.16
C HIS A 278 -2.91 24.02 3.78
N CYS A 279 -2.04 23.07 4.10
CA CYS A 279 -2.30 21.65 3.97
C CYS A 279 -3.41 21.25 4.97
N CYS A 280 -4.37 20.46 4.48
CA CYS A 280 -5.44 19.87 5.31
C CYS A 280 -5.47 18.35 5.17
N CYS A 281 -4.42 17.73 4.63
CA CYS A 281 -4.42 16.30 4.39
C CYS A 281 -4.50 15.51 5.69
N SER A 282 -5.28 14.44 5.68
CA SER A 282 -5.30 13.40 6.71
C SER A 282 -4.83 12.05 6.15
N LEU A 283 -4.57 11.07 7.02
CA LEU A 283 -4.27 9.71 6.57
C LEU A 283 -5.52 9.06 5.97
N ARG A 284 -6.71 9.35 6.52
CA ARG A 284 -8.00 8.89 5.96
C ARG A 284 -8.16 9.32 4.52
N GLU A 285 -8.00 10.61 4.23
CA GLU A 285 -8.06 11.11 2.85
C GLU A 285 -7.01 10.48 1.94
N ARG A 286 -5.81 10.24 2.48
CA ARG A 286 -4.67 9.76 1.68
C ARG A 286 -4.74 8.28 1.35
N TYR A 287 -5.22 7.45 2.26
CA TYR A 287 -5.14 5.99 2.17
C TYR A 287 -6.49 5.30 2.20
N LEU A 288 -7.49 5.83 2.93
CA LEU A 288 -8.79 5.18 3.11
C LEU A 288 -9.81 5.63 2.07
N ASN A 289 -9.86 6.92 1.78
CA ASN A 289 -10.75 7.45 0.73
C ASN A 289 -10.20 7.16 -0.66
N ARG A 290 -8.89 6.90 -0.77
CA ARG A 290 -8.21 6.51 -2.01
C ARG A 290 -8.05 5.01 -2.00
N TRP A 291 -8.92 4.28 -2.70
CA TRP A 291 -8.76 2.84 -2.91
C TRP A 291 -7.42 2.56 -3.62
N LEU A 292 -6.35 2.34 -2.87
CA LEU A 292 -4.98 2.30 -3.36
C LEU A 292 -4.37 0.94 -3.04
N CYS A 293 -3.94 0.21 -4.06
CA CYS A 293 -3.29 -1.07 -3.82
C CYS A 293 -1.89 -0.89 -3.19
N LEU A 294 -1.46 -1.87 -2.40
CA LEU A 294 -0.16 -1.83 -1.71
C LEU A 294 1.04 -1.65 -2.63
N LYS A 295 0.98 -2.19 -3.87
CA LYS A 295 2.03 -1.96 -4.88
C LYS A 295 2.15 -0.49 -5.27
N CYS A 296 1.01 0.21 -5.44
CA CYS A 296 1.01 1.63 -5.77
C CYS A 296 1.43 2.47 -4.56
N TYR A 297 1.00 2.10 -3.35
CA TYR A 297 1.51 2.70 -2.11
C TYR A 297 3.05 2.63 -2.02
N GLN A 298 3.65 1.45 -2.15
CA GLN A 298 5.12 1.31 -2.14
C GLN A 298 5.81 2.14 -3.25
N LYS A 299 5.16 2.31 -4.40
CA LYS A 299 5.67 3.18 -5.47
C LYS A 299 5.61 4.65 -5.07
N GLU A 300 4.52 5.10 -4.46
CA GLU A 300 4.39 6.47 -3.93
C GLU A 300 5.46 6.75 -2.87
N GLU A 301 5.67 5.83 -1.92
CA GLU A 301 6.71 5.95 -0.90
C GLU A 301 8.12 6.07 -1.51
N LYS A 302 8.43 5.27 -2.53
CA LYS A 302 9.71 5.38 -3.27
C LYS A 302 9.87 6.71 -4.00
N ILE A 303 8.79 7.30 -4.50
CA ILE A 303 8.82 8.62 -5.15
C ILE A 303 9.06 9.70 -4.08
N ILE A 304 8.35 9.64 -2.95
CA ILE A 304 8.51 10.58 -1.84
C ILE A 304 9.94 10.53 -1.29
N ALA A 305 10.49 9.33 -1.08
CA ALA A 305 11.87 9.15 -0.65
C ALA A 305 12.87 9.83 -1.59
N LYS A 306 12.72 9.64 -2.91
CA LYS A 306 13.57 10.30 -3.92
C LYS A 306 13.44 11.81 -3.95
N LEU A 307 12.26 12.36 -3.64
CA LEU A 307 12.04 13.80 -3.57
C LEU A 307 12.66 14.44 -2.32
N ARG A 308 13.02 13.63 -1.32
CA ARG A 308 13.63 14.09 -0.07
C ARG A 308 15.13 14.31 -0.20
N GLU A 309 15.83 13.55 -1.03
CA GLU A 309 17.27 13.71 -1.33
C GLU A 309 17.47 15.04 -2.09
N PRO A 310 18.11 16.10 -1.52
CA PRO A 310 19.39 16.13 -0.79
C PRO A 310 19.30 16.62 0.67
N ASP A 311 20.46 16.79 1.32
CA ASP A 311 20.74 17.14 2.73
C ASP A 311 19.59 17.86 3.48
N PRO A 312 19.17 17.39 4.68
CA PRO A 312 18.13 18.05 5.48
C PRO A 312 18.36 19.54 5.74
N GLU A 313 19.59 20.04 5.61
CA GLU A 313 19.94 21.44 5.84
C GLU A 313 19.85 22.32 4.57
N GLU A 314 19.79 21.72 3.39
CA GLU A 314 19.80 22.43 2.12
C GLU A 314 18.48 22.32 1.35
N CYS A 315 18.06 23.45 0.80
CA CYS A 315 16.99 23.48 -0.19
C CYS A 315 17.46 22.82 -1.50
N ILE A 316 16.53 22.40 -2.35
CA ILE A 316 16.81 21.81 -3.67
C ILE A 316 17.63 22.75 -4.59
N CYS A 317 17.64 24.05 -4.31
CA CYS A 317 18.45 25.03 -5.02
C CYS A 317 19.84 25.30 -4.41
N GLY A 318 20.23 24.58 -3.35
CA GLY A 318 21.50 24.78 -2.64
C GLY A 318 21.51 25.98 -1.68
N ILE A 319 20.38 26.66 -1.50
CA ILE A 319 20.26 27.76 -0.53
C ILE A 319 19.87 27.19 0.85
N PRO A 320 20.41 27.70 1.96
CA PRO A 320 20.00 27.31 3.31
C PRO A 320 18.49 27.43 3.51
N ILE A 321 17.94 26.47 4.26
CA ILE A 321 16.52 26.43 4.59
C ILE A 321 16.20 27.50 5.64
N VAL A 322 15.11 28.26 5.42
CA VAL A 322 14.78 29.42 6.26
C VAL A 322 13.68 29.12 7.30
N SER A 323 12.70 28.25 6.98
CA SER A 323 11.67 27.74 7.92
C SER A 323 10.42 27.14 7.26
N HIS A 324 10.23 27.25 5.96
CA HIS A 324 8.99 26.82 5.31
C HIS A 324 8.98 25.34 4.94
N SER A 325 7.84 24.70 5.12
CA SER A 325 7.63 23.31 4.73
C SER A 325 6.41 23.17 3.80
N ILE A 326 6.51 22.28 2.82
CA ILE A 326 5.38 21.89 1.97
C ILE A 326 5.03 20.43 2.19
N CYS A 327 3.74 20.12 2.04
CA CYS A 327 3.25 18.76 1.93
C CYS A 327 3.51 18.20 0.54
N LEU A 328 4.21 17.08 0.41
CA LEU A 328 4.47 16.42 -0.87
C LEU A 328 3.24 15.72 -1.48
N TRP A 329 2.12 15.63 -0.76
CA TRP A 329 0.86 15.11 -1.32
C TRP A 329 0.00 16.18 -2.00
N CYS A 330 -0.05 17.39 -1.45
CA CYS A 330 -0.92 18.47 -1.95
C CYS A 330 -0.19 19.75 -2.35
N PHE A 331 1.13 19.83 -2.12
CA PHE A 331 1.99 20.98 -2.39
C PHE A 331 1.52 22.30 -1.73
N ARG A 332 0.75 22.22 -0.65
CA ARG A 332 0.39 23.36 0.21
C ARG A 332 1.36 23.49 1.38
N GLU A 333 1.36 24.65 2.02
CA GLU A 333 2.14 24.89 3.22
C GLU A 333 1.75 23.93 4.34
N ALA A 334 2.74 23.30 4.96
CA ALA A 334 2.54 22.44 6.12
C ALA A 334 3.29 23.02 7.32
N GLY A 335 2.78 22.76 8.52
CA GLY A 335 3.47 23.03 9.77
C GLY A 335 4.86 22.38 9.76
N GLN A 336 5.80 23.03 10.44
CA GLN A 336 7.20 22.60 10.43
C GLN A 336 7.33 21.13 10.82
N PRO A 337 8.25 20.39 10.17
CA PRO A 337 8.57 19.03 10.59
C PRO A 337 9.13 19.05 12.01
N ALA A 338 9.00 17.92 12.71
CA ALA A 338 9.63 17.78 14.01
C ALA A 338 11.15 17.90 13.86
N LYS A 339 11.79 18.69 14.74
CA LYS A 339 13.26 18.68 14.86
C LYS A 339 13.66 17.28 15.33
N GLN A 340 14.51 16.61 14.57
CA GLN A 340 15.18 15.39 15.04
C GLN A 340 16.18 15.84 16.10
N SER A 341 15.80 15.71 17.37
CA SER A 341 16.67 15.99 18.52
C SER A 341 17.66 14.88 18.74
#